data_AF-A0A086ZG64-F1
#
_entry.id   AF-A0A086ZG64-F1
#
_cell.length_a   1.000
_cell.length_b   1.000
_cell.length_c   1.000
_cell.angle_alpha   90.00
_cell.angle_beta   90.00
_cell.angle_gamma   90.00
#
_symmetry.space_group_name_H-M   'P 1'
#
loop_
_entity.id
_entity.type
_entity.pdbx_description
1 polymer ?
#
loop_
_entity_poly.entity_id
_entity_poly.type
_entity_poly.pdbx_seq_one_letter_code
_entity_poly.pdbx_strand_id
1 'polypeptide(L)'
;MGLFGFGKKHAEKVSEKDVDDDETAKVEESGDQTAQGAGDDSDQTDQAGHADQSGDATDTEPEPRPVPEEPQEDYPNRGQDYGPWDINEEDGPDYDEYLDVGSYYLPFLQGIELRIKANRATGDVLGCTISYKSSSLEIEALAAPKTMSLWDGVREDLLAANPKASEKPGVFGMEVNLPIEVKGGKSVMTRIVGVDGPRWMLRGIFSGPAATQPRSAEAKALNQFFSEIVVDRGEEPLAPRDLIPMHPPVSPEQRRKAQAQAEEKGEGKQIPKRINGPFVADQETEVQTTISRGPMFSELR
;
A
#
# COMPACT_ATOMS: atom_id res chain seq x y z
N MET A 1 63.01 -30.61 11.63
CA MET A 1 63.12 -31.70 10.61
C MET A 1 61.79 -31.72 9.91
N GLY A 2 61.58 -31.13 8.73
CA GLY A 2 62.13 -31.43 7.40
C GLY A 2 60.90 -31.38 6.46
N LEU A 3 60.58 -30.30 5.75
CA LEU A 3 61.12 -29.80 4.47
C LEU A 3 60.79 -30.69 3.25
N PHE A 4 59.72 -30.37 2.51
CA PHE A 4 59.50 -30.57 1.05
C PHE A 4 58.29 -29.69 0.68
N GLY A 5 58.29 -28.71 -0.25
CA GLY A 5 59.26 -28.30 -1.25
C GLY A 5 58.88 -28.77 -2.65
N PHE A 6 58.00 -28.06 -3.37
CA PHE A 6 57.95 -28.08 -4.84
C PHE A 6 57.41 -26.75 -5.39
N GLY A 7 58.20 -26.14 -6.28
CA GLY A 7 57.82 -25.00 -7.11
C GLY A 7 58.35 -25.18 -8.53
N LYS A 8 57.71 -24.50 -9.51
CA LYS A 8 58.23 -24.00 -10.80
C LYS A 8 57.05 -23.36 -11.55
N LYS A 9 57.00 -22.04 -11.77
CA LYS A 9 57.66 -21.16 -12.77
C LYS A 9 57.21 -21.34 -14.23
N HIS A 10 56.49 -20.31 -14.69
CA HIS A 10 56.54 -19.55 -15.97
C HIS A 10 56.93 -20.25 -17.29
N ALA A 11 56.12 -19.99 -18.31
CA ALA A 11 56.60 -19.62 -19.65
C ALA A 11 55.61 -18.66 -20.33
N GLU A 12 56.18 -17.60 -20.89
CA GLU A 12 55.60 -16.47 -21.62
C GLU A 12 56.10 -16.55 -23.07
N LYS A 13 55.28 -16.08 -24.04
CA LYS A 13 55.58 -15.47 -25.36
C LYS A 13 54.36 -15.66 -26.27
N VAL A 14 53.61 -14.65 -26.71
CA VAL A 14 53.93 -13.46 -27.55
C VAL A 14 54.31 -13.79 -29.00
N SER A 15 53.43 -13.37 -29.91
CA SER A 15 53.69 -12.78 -31.24
C SER A 15 52.41 -11.97 -31.56
N GLU A 16 52.33 -10.64 -31.45
CA GLU A 16 52.97 -9.59 -32.28
C GLU A 16 52.68 -9.84 -33.76
N LYS A 17 51.82 -9.07 -34.44
CA LYS A 17 52.09 -7.77 -35.13
C LYS A 17 50.89 -7.49 -36.08
N ASP A 18 50.47 -6.32 -36.53
CA ASP A 18 50.95 -4.92 -36.69
C ASP A 18 49.65 -4.05 -36.78
N VAL A 19 49.49 -2.86 -36.16
CA VAL A 19 50.06 -1.51 -36.49
C VAL A 19 49.43 -0.98 -37.80
N ASP A 20 48.63 0.10 -37.81
CA ASP A 20 49.00 1.53 -37.75
C ASP A 20 47.70 2.39 -37.70
N ASP A 21 47.57 3.34 -36.78
CA ASP A 21 47.81 4.81 -36.90
C ASP A 21 46.59 5.57 -37.46
N ASP A 22 45.95 6.45 -36.68
CA ASP A 22 46.29 7.87 -36.40
C ASP A 22 45.17 8.72 -37.09
N GLU A 23 44.71 9.90 -36.72
CA GLU A 23 45.25 11.00 -35.92
C GLU A 23 44.06 11.95 -35.58
N THR A 24 44.12 12.53 -34.39
CA THR A 24 43.73 13.91 -33.98
C THR A 24 42.44 14.62 -34.45
N ALA A 25 41.68 15.04 -33.42
CA ALA A 25 41.35 16.42 -33.02
C ALA A 25 41.04 17.50 -34.07
N LYS A 26 39.90 18.19 -33.87
CA LYS A 26 39.87 19.66 -33.80
C LYS A 26 38.57 20.19 -33.16
N VAL A 27 38.76 21.05 -32.17
CA VAL A 27 37.83 22.07 -31.68
C VAL A 27 37.98 23.27 -32.61
N GLU A 28 36.88 23.94 -32.98
CA GLU A 28 36.83 25.39 -33.15
C GLU A 28 35.39 25.91 -33.29
N GLU A 29 35.29 27.22 -33.08
CA GLU A 29 34.22 28.04 -32.55
C GLU A 29 33.50 28.86 -33.65
N SER A 30 32.46 29.59 -33.23
CA SER A 30 31.96 30.86 -33.80
C SER A 30 30.89 30.82 -34.91
N GLY A 31 29.80 31.59 -34.68
CA GLY A 31 28.85 31.99 -35.72
C GLY A 31 27.58 32.67 -35.19
N ASP A 32 27.70 33.93 -34.79
CA ASP A 32 26.64 34.93 -34.55
C ASP A 32 25.62 35.05 -35.69
N GLN A 33 24.34 35.37 -35.36
CA GLN A 33 23.56 36.37 -36.10
C GLN A 33 22.24 36.76 -35.40
N THR A 34 22.25 37.99 -34.88
CA THR A 34 21.08 38.83 -34.61
C THR A 34 20.42 39.36 -35.90
N ALA A 35 19.09 39.54 -35.89
CA ALA A 35 18.43 40.57 -36.71
C ALA A 35 17.12 41.06 -36.06
N GLN A 36 17.12 42.32 -35.64
CA GLN A 36 15.94 43.13 -35.30
C GLN A 36 15.26 43.63 -36.59
N GLY A 37 13.93 43.80 -36.52
CA GLY A 37 13.15 44.62 -37.45
C GLY A 37 11.92 45.17 -36.73
N ALA A 38 11.79 46.48 -36.67
CA ALA A 38 10.76 47.24 -35.95
C ALA A 38 9.84 48.01 -36.93
N GLY A 39 8.64 48.38 -36.44
CA GLY A 39 7.68 49.32 -37.02
C GLY A 39 6.46 48.65 -37.67
N ASP A 40 5.22 49.10 -37.55
CA ASP A 40 4.63 50.32 -36.95
C ASP A 40 3.09 50.13 -36.83
N ASP A 41 2.51 50.97 -36.00
CA ASP A 41 1.13 51.29 -35.59
C ASP A 41 -0.09 51.00 -36.51
N SER A 42 -1.21 50.56 -35.91
CA SER A 42 -2.52 51.28 -35.99
C SER A 42 -3.69 50.53 -35.30
N ASP A 43 -4.18 51.21 -34.26
CA ASP A 43 -5.51 51.35 -33.63
C ASP A 43 -6.79 50.56 -34.06
N GLN A 44 -7.67 50.43 -33.04
CA GLN A 44 -9.14 50.26 -33.01
C GLN A 44 -9.83 48.89 -32.90
N THR A 45 -10.28 48.63 -31.64
CA THR A 45 -11.64 48.25 -31.17
C THR A 45 -12.44 47.17 -31.92
N ASP A 46 -12.82 46.11 -31.19
CA ASP A 46 -14.25 45.78 -31.02
C ASP A 46 -14.53 44.76 -29.90
N GLN A 47 -15.76 44.84 -29.42
CA GLN A 47 -16.31 44.28 -28.19
C GLN A 47 -16.59 42.76 -28.20
N ALA A 48 -16.82 42.26 -26.98
CA ALA A 48 -17.76 41.20 -26.62
C ALA A 48 -17.33 39.74 -26.87
N GLY A 49 -17.02 39.06 -25.77
CA GLY A 49 -16.87 37.61 -25.72
C GLY A 49 -16.45 37.15 -24.33
N HIS A 50 -17.22 37.47 -23.29
CA HIS A 50 -17.09 36.80 -22.00
C HIS A 50 -17.67 35.38 -22.17
N ALA A 51 -16.83 34.49 -22.70
CA ALA A 51 -17.10 33.06 -22.66
C ALA A 51 -16.91 32.63 -21.22
N ASP A 52 -18.04 32.51 -20.52
CA ASP A 52 -18.18 31.71 -19.31
C ASP A 52 -17.74 30.28 -19.67
N GLN A 53 -16.45 30.01 -19.49
CA GLN A 53 -15.96 28.64 -19.39
C GLN A 53 -16.36 28.17 -18.00
N SER A 54 -17.62 27.77 -17.89
CA SER A 54 -18.04 26.78 -16.91
C SER A 54 -17.14 25.57 -17.15
N GLY A 55 -16.09 25.46 -16.34
CA GLY A 55 -15.27 24.27 -16.28
C GLY A 55 -16.19 23.11 -15.99
N ASP A 56 -16.48 22.33 -17.01
CA ASP A 56 -17.01 20.99 -16.89
C ASP A 56 -15.95 20.21 -16.11
N ALA A 57 -16.10 20.20 -14.79
CA ALA A 57 -15.38 19.29 -13.93
C ALA A 57 -15.89 17.91 -14.31
N THR A 58 -15.28 17.33 -15.35
CA THR A 58 -15.39 15.91 -15.61
C THR A 58 -14.94 15.22 -14.34
N ASP A 59 -15.93 14.70 -13.61
CA ASP A 59 -15.84 13.80 -12.47
C ASP A 59 -15.09 12.54 -12.92
N THR A 60 -13.79 12.71 -13.12
CA THR A 60 -12.88 11.65 -13.55
C THR A 60 -12.52 10.96 -12.26
N GLU A 61 -13.25 9.87 -11.98
CA GLU A 61 -12.90 8.96 -10.89
C GLU A 61 -11.40 8.63 -11.05
N PRO A 62 -10.57 8.87 -10.00
CA PRO A 62 -9.13 8.71 -10.14
C PRO A 62 -8.83 7.27 -10.55
N GLU A 63 -8.12 7.10 -11.65
CA GLU A 63 -7.68 5.79 -12.12
C GLU A 63 -6.88 5.09 -11.00
N PRO A 64 -7.11 3.79 -10.77
CA PRO A 64 -6.43 3.06 -9.70
C PRO A 64 -4.93 3.08 -9.94
N ARG A 65 -4.16 3.34 -8.87
CA ARG A 65 -2.69 3.39 -8.96
C ARG A 65 -2.11 2.03 -9.33
N PRO A 66 -1.04 1.95 -10.13
CA PRO A 66 -0.49 0.68 -10.55
C PRO A 66 0.12 -0.08 -9.36
N VAL A 67 -0.13 -1.38 -9.29
CA VAL A 67 0.49 -2.31 -8.34
C VAL A 67 1.35 -3.31 -9.13
N PRO A 68 2.47 -3.79 -8.58
CA PRO A 68 3.25 -4.83 -9.23
C PRO A 68 2.36 -6.05 -9.56
N GLU A 69 2.39 -6.50 -10.82
CA GLU A 69 1.61 -7.68 -11.22
C GLU A 69 2.39 -8.99 -11.06
N GLU A 70 3.72 -8.91 -11.10
CA GLU A 70 4.59 -10.07 -11.07
C GLU A 70 5.18 -10.30 -9.67
N PRO A 71 5.36 -11.57 -9.27
CA PRO A 71 6.04 -11.92 -8.02
C PRO A 71 7.48 -11.40 -7.97
N GLN A 72 7.86 -10.85 -6.83
CA GLN A 72 9.19 -10.33 -6.54
C GLN A 72 9.62 -10.71 -5.12
N GLU A 73 10.93 -10.73 -4.88
CA GLU A 73 11.50 -11.07 -3.57
C GLU A 73 11.39 -9.89 -2.59
N ASP A 74 11.64 -8.69 -3.09
CA ASP A 74 11.53 -7.44 -2.35
C ASP A 74 10.29 -6.64 -2.77
N TYR A 75 9.95 -5.59 -2.03
CA TYR A 75 8.87 -4.64 -2.38
C TYR A 75 9.42 -3.21 -2.51
N PRO A 76 10.17 -2.90 -3.59
CA PRO A 76 10.79 -1.60 -3.78
C PRO A 76 9.75 -0.50 -4.01
N ASN A 77 10.15 0.78 -3.94
CA ASN A 77 9.31 1.94 -4.28
C ASN A 77 7.97 2.08 -3.52
N ARG A 78 7.78 1.32 -2.44
CA ARG A 78 6.62 1.48 -1.56
C ARG A 78 6.62 2.88 -0.97
N GLY A 79 5.50 3.59 -1.14
CA GLY A 79 5.31 4.97 -0.67
C GLY A 79 5.71 6.01 -1.71
N GLN A 80 6.07 5.57 -2.92
CA GLN A 80 6.32 6.41 -4.09
C GLN A 80 5.40 6.00 -5.24
N ASP A 81 5.49 4.74 -5.68
CA ASP A 81 4.70 4.23 -6.83
C ASP A 81 3.40 3.56 -6.37
N TYR A 82 3.45 2.87 -5.22
CA TYR A 82 2.35 2.07 -4.68
C TYR A 82 2.44 1.95 -3.16
N GLY A 83 1.30 1.66 -2.53
CA GLY A 83 1.19 1.46 -1.09
C GLY A 83 1.22 -0.02 -0.69
N PRO A 84 0.73 -0.40 0.51
CA PRO A 84 -0.01 0.44 1.45
C PRO A 84 0.74 1.69 1.89
N TRP A 85 0.03 2.80 2.04
CA TRP A 85 0.61 4.13 2.23
C TRP A 85 0.67 4.51 3.71
N ASP A 86 1.62 5.35 4.09
CA ASP A 86 1.52 6.11 5.34
C ASP A 86 0.66 7.36 5.12
N ILE A 87 -0.11 7.78 6.14
CA ILE A 87 -0.91 9.01 6.05
C ILE A 87 -0.08 10.28 5.75
N ASN A 88 1.22 10.26 6.05
CA ASN A 88 2.11 11.39 5.82
C ASN A 88 2.89 11.31 4.49
N GLU A 89 2.66 10.30 3.66
CA GLU A 89 3.29 10.19 2.35
C GLU A 89 2.59 11.09 1.32
N GLU A 90 3.36 11.99 0.69
CA GLU A 90 2.83 13.00 -0.24
C GLU A 90 2.28 12.40 -1.54
N ASP A 91 2.86 11.28 -1.99
CA ASP A 91 2.44 10.56 -3.21
C ASP A 91 1.21 9.64 -2.97
N GLY A 92 0.69 9.65 -1.75
CA GLY A 92 -0.44 8.83 -1.30
C GLY A 92 -1.78 9.19 -1.95
N PRO A 93 -2.82 8.35 -1.75
CA PRO A 93 -4.17 8.67 -2.22
C PRO A 93 -4.77 9.88 -1.56
N ASP A 94 -5.67 10.54 -2.29
CA ASP A 94 -6.74 11.25 -1.60
C ASP A 94 -7.64 10.20 -0.89
N TYR A 95 -7.55 10.20 0.44
CA TYR A 95 -8.29 9.30 1.32
C TYR A 95 -9.52 9.99 1.95
N ASP A 96 -9.92 11.17 1.48
CA ASP A 96 -11.08 11.88 2.03
C ASP A 96 -12.40 11.11 1.86
N GLU A 97 -12.51 10.28 0.81
CA GLU A 97 -13.65 9.39 0.59
C GLU A 97 -13.44 7.97 1.13
N TYR A 98 -12.34 7.69 1.83
CA TYR A 98 -12.09 6.37 2.40
C TYR A 98 -12.84 6.16 3.71
N LEU A 99 -13.13 4.89 4.02
CA LEU A 99 -13.75 4.50 5.28
C LEU A 99 -12.69 4.44 6.38
N ASP A 100 -12.88 5.23 7.44
CA ASP A 100 -11.95 5.30 8.56
C ASP A 100 -12.29 4.23 9.59
N VAL A 101 -11.32 3.40 9.96
CA VAL A 101 -11.46 2.38 11.01
C VAL A 101 -10.47 2.60 12.17
N GLY A 102 -9.88 3.77 12.27
CA GLY A 102 -8.91 4.13 13.30
C GLY A 102 -7.50 3.93 12.79
N SER A 103 -6.97 2.71 12.75
CA SER A 103 -5.56 2.48 12.39
C SER A 103 -5.24 2.66 10.92
N TYR A 104 -6.24 2.69 10.05
CA TYR A 104 -6.10 2.86 8.61
C TYR A 104 -7.42 3.28 7.97
N TYR A 105 -7.32 3.77 6.74
CA TYR A 105 -8.41 4.16 5.86
C TYR A 105 -8.55 3.12 4.75
N LEU A 106 -9.76 2.60 4.57
CA LEU A 106 -10.07 1.58 3.58
C LEU A 106 -10.61 2.23 2.30
N PRO A 107 -10.04 1.92 1.12
CA PRO A 107 -10.59 2.35 -0.15
C PRO A 107 -11.96 1.72 -0.40
N PHE A 108 -12.72 2.28 -1.34
CA PHE A 108 -13.95 1.66 -1.79
C PHE A 108 -13.65 0.60 -2.86
N LEU A 109 -14.24 -0.59 -2.71
CA LEU A 109 -14.27 -1.60 -3.76
C LEU A 109 -15.69 -2.11 -3.91
N GLN A 110 -16.24 -2.00 -5.11
CA GLN A 110 -17.62 -2.42 -5.36
C GLN A 110 -17.78 -3.93 -5.12
N GLY A 111 -18.82 -4.30 -4.37
CA GLY A 111 -19.16 -5.71 -4.12
C GLY A 111 -18.40 -6.35 -2.97
N ILE A 112 -17.73 -5.56 -2.13
CA ILE A 112 -17.18 -6.06 -0.87
C ILE A 112 -18.22 -6.14 0.24
N GLU A 113 -18.05 -7.10 1.15
CA GLU A 113 -18.66 -7.11 2.47
C GLU A 113 -17.58 -6.86 3.53
N LEU A 114 -17.76 -5.84 4.36
CA LEU A 114 -16.88 -5.52 5.48
C LEU A 114 -17.40 -6.16 6.76
N ARG A 115 -16.53 -6.90 7.45
CA ARG A 115 -16.76 -7.42 8.80
C ARG A 115 -15.72 -6.88 9.76
N ILE A 116 -16.17 -6.43 10.92
CA ILE A 116 -15.30 -5.89 11.96
C ILE A 116 -15.06 -6.98 13.00
N LYS A 117 -13.78 -7.20 13.32
CA LYS A 117 -13.34 -8.08 14.40
C LYS A 117 -13.27 -7.23 15.64
N ALA A 118 -14.27 -7.33 16.50
CA ALA A 118 -14.34 -6.58 17.75
C ALA A 118 -14.17 -7.52 18.94
N ASN A 119 -13.50 -7.03 19.95
CA ASN A 119 -13.48 -7.62 21.26
C ASN A 119 -14.84 -7.43 21.93
N ARG A 120 -15.48 -8.52 22.33
CA ARG A 120 -16.83 -8.47 22.91
C ARG A 120 -16.86 -7.81 24.29
N ALA A 121 -15.80 -7.96 25.07
CA ALA A 121 -15.76 -7.49 26.46
C ALA A 121 -15.45 -5.99 26.54
N THR A 122 -14.52 -5.52 25.72
CA THR A 122 -14.07 -4.12 25.72
C THR A 122 -14.74 -3.27 24.65
N GLY A 123 -15.24 -3.89 23.58
CA GLY A 123 -15.75 -3.21 22.40
C GLY A 123 -14.65 -2.79 21.42
N ASP A 124 -13.40 -3.12 21.71
CA ASP A 124 -12.26 -2.67 20.91
C ASP A 124 -12.25 -3.34 19.54
N VAL A 125 -11.99 -2.56 18.50
CA VAL A 125 -11.80 -3.12 17.16
C VAL A 125 -10.35 -3.62 17.04
N LEU A 126 -10.17 -4.84 16.55
CA LEU A 126 -8.88 -5.53 16.44
C LEU A 126 -8.39 -5.70 15.00
N GLY A 127 -9.29 -5.57 14.03
CA GLY A 127 -9.02 -5.74 12.62
C GLY A 127 -10.31 -5.75 11.81
N CYS A 128 -10.15 -5.88 10.49
CA CYS A 128 -11.29 -6.05 9.61
C CYS A 128 -11.08 -7.17 8.60
N THR A 129 -12.18 -7.79 8.18
CA THR A 129 -12.18 -8.74 7.07
C THR A 129 -13.03 -8.19 5.94
N ILE A 130 -12.43 -8.10 4.77
CA ILE A 130 -13.08 -7.80 3.50
C ILE A 130 -13.40 -9.12 2.81
N SER A 131 -14.67 -9.37 2.47
CA SER A 131 -15.05 -10.48 1.59
C SER A 131 -15.37 -9.94 0.21
N TYR A 132 -14.77 -10.52 -0.83
CA TYR A 132 -15.00 -10.15 -2.22
C TYR A 132 -15.20 -11.42 -3.05
N LYS A 133 -16.42 -11.62 -3.55
CA LYS A 133 -16.83 -12.84 -4.26
C LYS A 133 -16.50 -14.09 -3.41
N SER A 134 -15.63 -14.98 -3.88
CA SER A 134 -15.25 -16.22 -3.17
C SER A 134 -13.94 -16.08 -2.39
N SER A 135 -13.39 -14.87 -2.29
CA SER A 135 -12.14 -14.56 -1.60
C SER A 135 -12.37 -13.68 -0.38
N SER A 136 -11.41 -13.68 0.54
CA SER A 136 -11.40 -12.73 1.65
C SER A 136 -9.99 -12.21 1.92
N LEU A 137 -9.93 -11.03 2.53
CA LEU A 137 -8.72 -10.36 2.99
C LEU A 137 -8.95 -9.88 4.44
N GLU A 138 -8.24 -10.47 5.39
CA GLU A 138 -8.17 -9.96 6.77
C GLU A 138 -6.97 -9.00 6.89
N ILE A 139 -7.19 -7.86 7.52
CA ILE A 139 -6.23 -6.76 7.60
C ILE A 139 -5.98 -6.45 9.07
N GLU A 140 -4.70 -6.39 9.43
CA GLU A 140 -4.25 -6.00 10.76
C GLU A 140 -3.05 -5.06 10.63
N ALA A 141 -3.08 -3.96 11.38
CA ALA A 141 -1.97 -3.01 11.43
C ALA A 141 -1.23 -3.15 12.77
N LEU A 142 0.08 -3.33 12.70
CA LEU A 142 0.95 -3.61 13.83
C LEU A 142 1.95 -2.48 14.02
N ALA A 143 2.28 -2.16 15.26
CA ALA A 143 3.36 -1.25 15.62
C ALA A 143 4.71 -1.82 15.17
N ALA A 144 5.54 -1.03 14.50
CA ALA A 144 6.91 -1.40 14.16
C ALA A 144 7.93 -0.46 14.83
N PRO A 145 9.15 -0.93 15.12
CA PRO A 145 10.23 -0.06 15.56
C PRO A 145 10.62 0.96 14.48
N LYS A 146 11.29 2.03 14.88
CA LYS A 146 11.78 3.05 13.94
C LYS A 146 12.91 2.57 13.02
N THR A 147 13.61 1.51 13.40
CA THR A 147 14.94 1.18 12.85
C THR A 147 14.99 -0.17 12.13
N MET A 148 13.92 -0.97 12.17
CA MET A 148 13.91 -2.30 11.57
C MET A 148 12.56 -2.62 10.97
N SER A 149 12.60 -3.35 9.84
CA SER A 149 11.47 -4.03 9.22
C SER A 149 10.91 -5.07 10.18
N LEU A 150 9.59 -5.12 10.33
CA LEU A 150 8.92 -6.10 11.20
C LEU A 150 8.52 -7.36 10.42
N TRP A 151 8.27 -7.25 9.11
CA TRP A 151 7.73 -8.35 8.32
C TRP A 151 8.64 -9.58 8.29
N ASP A 152 9.95 -9.41 8.11
CA ASP A 152 10.90 -10.53 8.07
C ASP A 152 10.86 -11.36 9.37
N GLY A 153 10.88 -10.70 10.52
CA GLY A 153 10.76 -11.38 11.81
C GLY A 153 9.40 -12.06 12.00
N VAL A 154 8.31 -11.42 11.56
CA VAL A 154 6.96 -12.04 11.58
C VAL A 154 6.90 -13.27 10.68
N ARG A 155 7.50 -13.21 9.49
CA ARG A 155 7.57 -14.32 8.54
C ARG A 155 8.37 -15.49 9.12
N GLU A 156 9.52 -15.23 9.73
CA GLU A 156 10.33 -16.25 10.42
C GLU A 156 9.53 -16.94 11.53
N ASP A 157 8.84 -16.16 12.38
CA ASP A 157 8.00 -16.70 13.45
C ASP A 157 6.85 -17.57 12.91
N LEU A 158 6.20 -17.14 11.83
CA LEU A 158 5.12 -17.89 11.17
C LEU A 158 5.62 -19.23 10.63
N LEU A 159 6.79 -19.25 9.98
CA LEU A 159 7.39 -20.47 9.45
C LEU A 159 7.83 -21.42 10.57
N ALA A 160 8.45 -20.89 11.63
CA ALA A 160 8.88 -21.67 12.79
C ALA A 160 7.69 -22.31 13.53
N ALA A 161 6.59 -21.58 13.68
CA ALA A 161 5.38 -22.07 14.35
C ALA A 161 4.57 -23.07 13.50
N ASN A 162 4.75 -23.08 12.17
CA ASN A 162 3.91 -23.84 11.25
C ASN A 162 4.74 -24.68 10.26
N PRO A 163 5.03 -25.96 10.56
CA PRO A 163 5.88 -26.80 9.71
C PRO A 163 5.36 -27.05 8.28
N LYS A 164 4.07 -26.81 8.03
CA LYS A 164 3.46 -26.93 6.70
C LYS A 164 3.44 -25.61 5.92
N ALA A 165 3.90 -24.51 6.54
CA ALA A 165 4.01 -23.23 5.88
C ALA A 165 5.20 -23.22 4.93
N SER A 166 5.12 -22.38 3.90
CA SER A 166 6.21 -22.17 2.95
C SER A 166 6.26 -20.71 2.55
N GLU A 167 7.45 -20.17 2.34
CA GLU A 167 7.64 -18.84 1.77
C GLU A 167 7.72 -18.89 0.25
N LYS A 168 7.22 -17.83 -0.40
CA LYS A 168 7.31 -17.64 -1.85
C LYS A 168 7.39 -16.15 -2.19
N PRO A 169 8.12 -15.75 -3.24
CA PRO A 169 7.97 -14.43 -3.82
C PRO A 169 6.52 -14.17 -4.22
N GLY A 170 6.04 -12.95 -4.00
CA GLY A 170 4.70 -12.50 -4.33
C GLY A 170 4.69 -11.04 -4.73
N VAL A 171 3.49 -10.47 -4.90
CA VAL A 171 3.35 -9.09 -5.40
C VAL A 171 3.95 -8.09 -4.42
N PHE A 172 3.85 -8.39 -3.13
CA PHE A 172 4.29 -7.53 -2.02
C PHE A 172 5.65 -7.93 -1.44
N GLY A 173 6.52 -8.57 -2.24
CA GLY A 173 7.79 -9.16 -1.78
C GLY A 173 7.63 -10.61 -1.32
N MET A 174 8.46 -11.08 -0.39
CA MET A 174 8.32 -12.43 0.18
C MET A 174 7.02 -12.60 0.98
N GLU A 175 6.22 -13.60 0.62
CA GLU A 175 4.92 -13.91 1.23
C GLU A 175 4.92 -15.32 1.84
N VAL A 176 4.00 -15.58 2.76
CA VAL A 176 3.85 -16.91 3.40
C VAL A 176 2.57 -17.60 2.94
N ASN A 177 2.72 -18.79 2.35
CA ASN A 177 1.61 -19.72 2.17
C ASN A 177 1.44 -20.56 3.42
N LEU A 178 0.29 -20.44 4.08
CA LEU A 178 0.00 -21.15 5.33
C LEU A 178 -1.30 -21.96 5.20
N PRO A 179 -1.25 -23.31 5.24
CA PRO A 179 -2.44 -24.14 5.35
C PRO A 179 -3.04 -24.03 6.76
N ILE A 180 -4.29 -23.57 6.86
CA ILE A 180 -5.03 -23.48 8.11
C ILE A 180 -6.11 -24.57 8.15
N GLU A 181 -6.21 -25.28 9.27
CA GLU A 181 -7.28 -26.24 9.50
C GLU A 181 -8.53 -25.51 9.99
N VAL A 182 -9.63 -25.64 9.25
CA VAL A 182 -10.92 -25.05 9.61
C VAL A 182 -11.86 -26.11 10.20
N LYS A 183 -12.94 -25.64 10.84
CA LYS A 183 -13.98 -26.53 11.40
C LYS A 183 -14.44 -27.55 10.36
N GLY A 184 -14.49 -28.82 10.77
CA GLY A 184 -14.80 -29.94 9.88
C GLY A 184 -13.58 -30.62 9.25
N GLY A 185 -12.35 -30.31 9.70
CA GLY A 185 -11.12 -31.02 9.31
C GLY A 185 -10.63 -30.70 7.90
N LYS A 186 -11.22 -29.71 7.24
CA LYS A 186 -10.76 -29.22 5.94
C LYS A 186 -9.56 -28.31 6.14
N SER A 187 -8.56 -28.43 5.28
CA SER A 187 -7.46 -27.47 5.22
C SER A 187 -7.74 -26.43 4.13
N VAL A 188 -7.61 -25.15 4.48
CA VAL A 188 -7.73 -24.02 3.56
C VAL A 188 -6.35 -23.37 3.46
N MET A 189 -5.86 -23.20 2.24
CA MET A 189 -4.61 -22.47 2.02
C MET A 189 -4.85 -20.96 2.15
N THR A 190 -4.04 -20.31 2.98
CA THR A 190 -4.00 -18.85 3.10
C THR A 190 -2.69 -18.30 2.55
N ARG A 191 -2.71 -17.04 2.12
CA ARG A 191 -1.55 -16.28 1.67
C ARG A 191 -1.41 -15.06 2.56
N ILE A 192 -0.33 -14.98 3.31
CA ILE A 192 -0.04 -13.91 4.26
C ILE A 192 1.00 -12.98 3.64
N VAL A 193 0.66 -11.71 3.57
CA VAL A 193 1.52 -10.61 3.14
C VAL A 193 1.78 -9.70 4.34
N GLY A 194 2.96 -9.09 4.39
CA GLY A 194 3.25 -7.99 5.29
C GLY A 194 4.03 -6.92 4.55
N VAL A 195 3.61 -5.66 4.73
CA VAL A 195 4.32 -4.50 4.19
C VAL A 195 4.68 -3.56 5.33
N ASP A 196 5.97 -3.33 5.52
CA ASP A 196 6.52 -2.49 6.57
C ASP A 196 6.51 -1.02 6.17
N GLY A 197 5.91 -0.12 6.94
CA GLY A 197 5.94 1.33 6.78
C GLY A 197 6.53 2.10 7.96
N PRO A 198 6.42 3.45 7.96
CA PRO A 198 6.97 4.29 9.01
C PRO A 198 6.40 3.96 10.41
N ARG A 199 7.13 3.13 11.18
CA ARG A 199 6.74 2.67 12.53
C ARG A 199 5.47 1.80 12.56
N TRP A 200 5.09 1.21 11.44
CA TRP A 200 3.99 0.25 11.36
C TRP A 200 4.31 -0.87 10.37
N MET A 201 3.55 -1.96 10.45
CA MET A 201 3.51 -3.00 9.43
C MET A 201 2.05 -3.37 9.18
N LEU A 202 1.62 -3.39 7.92
CA LEU A 202 0.28 -3.80 7.54
C LEU A 202 0.32 -5.25 7.08
N ARG A 203 -0.43 -6.12 7.76
CA ARG A 203 -0.54 -7.53 7.44
C ARG A 203 -1.85 -7.79 6.72
N GLY A 204 -1.78 -8.48 5.59
CA GLY A 204 -2.93 -8.99 4.85
C GLY A 204 -2.95 -10.51 4.87
N ILE A 205 -4.07 -11.13 5.25
CA ILE A 205 -4.28 -12.57 5.18
C ILE A 205 -5.37 -12.85 4.14
N PHE A 206 -4.95 -13.34 2.99
CA PHE A 206 -5.82 -13.69 1.89
C PHE A 206 -6.28 -15.14 2.02
N SER A 207 -7.55 -15.39 1.67
CA SER A 207 -8.13 -16.73 1.54
C SER A 207 -8.94 -16.87 0.24
N GLY A 208 -9.23 -18.10 -0.18
CA GLY A 208 -9.97 -18.38 -1.41
C GLY A 208 -9.12 -18.27 -2.69
N PRO A 209 -9.74 -17.98 -3.85
CA PRO A 209 -9.01 -17.76 -5.11
C PRO A 209 -7.91 -16.70 -5.00
N ALA A 210 -8.10 -15.62 -4.22
CA ALA A 210 -7.07 -14.59 -4.02
C ALA A 210 -5.81 -15.09 -3.31
N ALA A 211 -5.88 -16.20 -2.59
CA ALA A 211 -4.73 -16.83 -1.94
C ALA A 211 -4.03 -17.88 -2.83
N THR A 212 -4.78 -18.50 -3.75
CA THR A 212 -4.33 -19.72 -4.45
C THR A 212 -4.20 -19.56 -5.97
N GLN A 213 -4.78 -18.50 -6.54
CA GLN A 213 -4.83 -18.23 -7.97
C GLN A 213 -4.36 -16.79 -8.23
N PRO A 214 -3.03 -16.53 -8.28
CA PRO A 214 -2.48 -15.18 -8.37
C PRO A 214 -2.96 -14.36 -9.58
N ARG A 215 -3.33 -15.03 -10.68
CA ARG A 215 -3.82 -14.39 -11.90
C ARG A 215 -5.34 -14.22 -11.95
N SER A 216 -6.07 -14.62 -10.91
CA SER A 216 -7.53 -14.47 -10.86
C SER A 216 -7.93 -13.00 -10.70
N ALA A 217 -9.12 -12.65 -11.19
CA ALA A 217 -9.65 -11.28 -11.02
C ALA A 217 -9.83 -10.91 -9.53
N GLU A 218 -10.13 -11.88 -8.67
CA GLU A 218 -10.24 -11.67 -7.22
C GLU A 218 -8.88 -11.37 -6.58
N ALA A 219 -7.81 -12.07 -7.01
CA ALA A 219 -6.45 -11.79 -6.56
C ALA A 219 -6.01 -10.37 -6.96
N LYS A 220 -6.19 -10.01 -8.24
CA LYS A 220 -5.85 -8.67 -8.74
C LYS A 220 -6.61 -7.57 -7.99
N ALA A 221 -7.92 -7.71 -7.84
CA ALA A 221 -8.76 -6.73 -7.15
C ALA A 221 -8.40 -6.57 -5.67
N LEU A 222 -8.15 -7.67 -4.94
CA LEU A 222 -7.78 -7.57 -3.53
C LEU A 222 -6.32 -7.12 -3.33
N ASN A 223 -5.42 -7.39 -4.28
CA ASN A 223 -4.07 -6.79 -4.26
C ASN A 223 -4.16 -5.28 -4.47
N GLN A 224 -4.93 -4.83 -5.46
CA GLN A 224 -5.18 -3.40 -5.68
C GLN A 224 -5.74 -2.75 -4.41
N PHE A 225 -6.81 -3.32 -3.85
CA PHE A 225 -7.42 -2.85 -2.62
C PHE A 225 -6.42 -2.75 -1.47
N PHE A 226 -5.60 -3.79 -1.26
CA PHE A 226 -4.62 -3.80 -0.19
C PHE A 226 -3.56 -2.70 -0.37
N SER A 227 -3.07 -2.50 -1.60
CA SER A 227 -2.07 -1.48 -1.91
C SER A 227 -2.57 -0.04 -1.74
N GLU A 228 -3.89 0.18 -1.82
CA GLU A 228 -4.50 1.50 -1.71
C GLU A 228 -4.78 1.89 -0.26
N ILE A 229 -4.69 0.97 0.69
CA ILE A 229 -4.92 1.27 2.11
C ILE A 229 -3.93 2.34 2.59
N VAL A 230 -4.45 3.35 3.29
CA VAL A 230 -3.65 4.39 3.95
C VAL A 230 -3.61 4.12 5.44
N VAL A 231 -2.44 3.89 6.00
CA VAL A 231 -2.21 3.56 7.41
C VAL A 231 -2.01 4.84 8.21
N ASP A 232 -2.77 4.96 9.29
CA ASP A 232 -2.57 6.00 10.31
C ASP A 232 -2.19 5.32 11.62
N ARG A 233 -0.87 5.30 11.84
CA ARG A 233 -0.25 4.75 13.04
C ARG A 233 -0.57 5.55 14.31
N GLY A 234 -0.93 6.83 14.17
CA GLY A 234 -1.08 7.78 15.27
C GLY A 234 0.23 8.10 15.99
N GLU A 235 0.12 8.97 16.99
CA GLU A 235 1.28 9.50 17.71
C GLU A 235 1.60 8.71 18.98
N GLU A 236 0.61 7.98 19.52
CA GLU A 236 0.72 7.28 20.80
C GLU A 236 1.83 6.20 20.79
N PRO A 237 2.59 6.10 21.90
CA PRO A 237 3.62 5.07 22.03
C PRO A 237 2.98 3.69 22.16
N LEU A 238 3.36 2.75 21.28
CA LEU A 238 3.00 1.32 21.42
C LEU A 238 4.26 0.48 21.29
N ALA A 239 4.26 -0.69 21.93
CA ALA A 239 5.37 -1.61 21.82
C ALA A 239 5.37 -2.24 20.42
N PRO A 240 6.55 -2.60 19.87
CA PRO A 240 6.61 -3.35 18.62
C PRO A 240 5.72 -4.59 18.68
N ARG A 241 5.00 -4.87 17.59
CA ARG A 241 4.03 -5.98 17.43
C ARG A 241 2.70 -5.81 18.15
N ASP A 242 2.48 -4.72 18.88
CA ASP A 242 1.13 -4.37 19.35
C ASP A 242 0.24 -4.01 18.17
N LEU A 243 -1.04 -4.39 18.23
CA LEU A 243 -2.05 -3.89 17.29
C LEU A 243 -2.19 -2.38 17.44
N ILE A 244 -2.31 -1.69 16.31
CA ILE A 244 -2.59 -0.25 16.28
C ILE A 244 -4.08 -0.06 16.63
N PRO A 245 -4.43 0.79 17.61
CA PRO A 245 -5.81 1.00 18.03
C PRO A 245 -6.74 1.40 16.89
N MET A 246 -7.88 0.71 16.84
CA MET A 246 -8.96 0.94 15.88
C MET A 246 -10.20 1.47 16.59
N HIS A 247 -11.14 1.99 15.81
CA HIS A 247 -12.47 2.37 16.28
C HIS A 247 -13.55 1.82 15.33
N PRO A 248 -14.84 1.82 15.73
CA PRO A 248 -15.93 1.49 14.83
C PRO A 248 -15.86 2.33 13.52
N PRO A 249 -16.25 1.77 12.36
CA PRO A 249 -16.10 2.47 11.10
C PRO A 249 -16.80 3.83 11.06
N VAL A 250 -16.10 4.84 10.55
CA VAL A 250 -16.61 6.20 10.37
C VAL A 250 -16.61 6.54 8.89
N SER A 251 -17.79 6.88 8.35
CA SER A 251 -17.92 7.22 6.93
C SER A 251 -17.28 8.58 6.61
N PRO A 252 -16.92 8.82 5.33
CA PRO A 252 -16.46 10.14 4.86
C PRO A 252 -17.38 11.29 5.29
N GLU A 253 -18.69 11.13 5.13
CA GLU A 253 -19.68 12.13 5.55
C GLU A 253 -19.64 12.40 7.06
N GLN A 254 -19.48 11.36 7.88
CA GLN A 254 -19.38 11.51 9.33
C GLN A 254 -18.08 12.22 9.71
N ARG A 255 -16.95 11.91 9.05
CA ARG A 255 -15.67 12.60 9.25
C ARG A 255 -15.78 14.09 8.91
N ARG A 256 -16.33 14.44 7.75
CA ARG A 256 -16.54 15.84 7.34
C ARG A 256 -17.40 16.61 8.35
N LYS A 257 -18.50 16.01 8.82
CA LYS A 257 -19.36 16.60 9.86
C LYS A 257 -18.61 16.81 11.18
N ALA A 258 -17.81 15.84 11.62
CA ALA A 258 -17.01 15.95 12.84
C ALA A 258 -15.93 17.04 12.73
N GLN A 259 -15.28 17.17 11.57
CA GLN A 259 -14.28 18.21 11.30
C GLN A 259 -14.90 19.61 11.32
N ALA A 260 -16.01 19.82 10.60
CA ALA A 260 -16.71 21.11 10.61
C ALA A 260 -17.16 21.52 12.03
N GLN A 261 -17.66 20.58 12.82
CA GLN A 261 -18.04 20.85 14.22
C GLN A 261 -16.85 21.17 15.13
N ALA A 262 -15.68 20.56 14.86
CA ALA A 262 -14.46 20.82 15.61
C ALA A 262 -13.92 22.24 15.31
N GLU A 263 -13.94 22.64 14.04
CA GLU A 263 -13.58 23.98 13.57
C GLU A 263 -14.50 25.07 14.15
N GLU A 264 -15.82 24.84 14.18
CA GLU A 264 -16.79 25.77 14.78
C GLU A 264 -16.59 25.94 16.30
N LYS A 265 -16.07 24.92 16.99
CA LYS A 265 -15.84 24.93 18.45
C LYS A 265 -14.43 25.39 18.84
N GLY A 266 -13.52 25.61 17.88
CA GLY A 266 -12.13 25.94 18.16
C GLY A 266 -11.34 24.83 18.88
N GLU A 267 -11.83 23.58 18.82
CA GLU A 267 -11.17 22.40 19.38
C GLU A 267 -10.63 21.54 18.22
N GLY A 268 -9.36 21.13 18.26
CA GLY A 268 -8.77 20.31 17.19
C GLY A 268 -9.50 18.97 16.96
N LYS A 269 -9.49 18.50 15.70
CA LYS A 269 -10.11 17.26 15.16
C LYS A 269 -10.43 16.19 16.23
N GLN A 270 -11.69 16.10 16.68
CA GLN A 270 -12.18 14.95 17.46
C GLN A 270 -12.89 13.94 16.55
N ILE A 271 -12.08 13.14 15.85
CA ILE A 271 -12.46 11.80 15.36
C ILE A 271 -12.76 10.94 16.62
N PRO A 272 -13.71 9.99 16.61
CA PRO A 272 -13.94 9.11 17.75
C PRO A 272 -12.61 8.59 18.31
N LYS A 273 -12.36 8.87 19.59
CA LYS A 273 -11.05 8.64 20.21
C LYS A 273 -10.64 7.18 20.04
N ARG A 274 -9.50 6.97 19.37
CA ARG A 274 -8.74 5.72 19.46
C ARG A 274 -8.56 5.35 20.93
N ILE A 275 -8.70 4.07 21.23
CA ILE A 275 -8.56 3.57 22.60
C ILE A 275 -7.08 3.65 22.99
N ASN A 276 -6.79 4.25 24.14
CA ASN A 276 -5.42 4.43 24.61
C ASN A 276 -4.91 3.13 25.27
N GLY A 277 -3.79 2.59 24.77
CA GLY A 277 -3.00 1.57 25.47
C GLY A 277 -2.76 0.26 24.70
N PRO A 278 -1.86 -0.61 25.20
CA PRO A 278 -1.50 -1.87 24.56
C PRO A 278 -2.59 -2.95 24.71
N PHE A 279 -2.79 -3.74 23.65
CA PHE A 279 -3.73 -4.87 23.63
C PHE A 279 -3.13 -6.12 24.27
N VAL A 280 -3.87 -6.77 25.18
CA VAL A 280 -3.47 -8.05 25.81
C VAL A 280 -3.90 -9.24 24.93
N ALA A 281 -2.97 -10.18 24.71
CA ALA A 281 -2.99 -11.17 23.61
C ALA A 281 -3.99 -12.35 23.69
N ASP A 282 -4.81 -12.47 24.73
CA ASP A 282 -5.63 -13.68 24.97
C ASP A 282 -7.15 -13.39 25.00
N GLN A 283 -7.83 -13.05 23.88
CA GLN A 283 -9.27 -12.70 23.96
C GLN A 283 -10.15 -13.19 22.80
N GLU A 284 -11.33 -13.72 23.16
CA GLU A 284 -12.37 -14.24 22.27
C GLU A 284 -12.96 -13.15 21.35
N THR A 285 -13.06 -13.44 20.05
CA THR A 285 -13.54 -12.50 19.02
C THR A 285 -14.96 -12.82 18.55
N GLU A 286 -15.85 -11.82 18.45
CA GLU A 286 -17.12 -11.92 17.71
C GLU A 286 -17.03 -11.14 16.40
N VAL A 287 -17.53 -11.73 15.32
CA VAL A 287 -17.58 -11.12 13.99
C VAL A 287 -18.91 -10.39 13.84
N GLN A 288 -18.88 -9.06 13.78
CA GLN A 288 -20.07 -8.27 13.43
C GLN A 288 -20.02 -7.88 11.95
N THR A 289 -21.01 -8.33 11.17
CA THR A 289 -21.25 -7.87 9.80
C THR A 289 -22.05 -6.58 9.87
N THR A 290 -21.46 -5.44 9.49
CA THR A 290 -22.12 -4.14 9.68
C THR A 290 -22.76 -3.57 8.41
N ILE A 291 -22.40 -3.98 7.19
CA ILE A 291 -22.97 -3.35 5.98
C ILE A 291 -23.11 -4.35 4.82
N SER A 292 -24.35 -4.67 4.47
CA SER A 292 -24.75 -5.13 3.14
C SER A 292 -25.77 -4.10 2.64
N ARG A 293 -25.36 -3.15 1.79
CA ARG A 293 -26.33 -2.25 1.15
C ARG A 293 -27.02 -3.04 0.04
N GLY A 294 -28.25 -3.48 0.32
CA GLY A 294 -29.14 -4.03 -0.70
C GLY A 294 -29.46 -2.97 -1.77
N PRO A 295 -29.84 -3.39 -2.98
CA PRO A 295 -30.17 -2.48 -4.06
C PRO A 295 -31.41 -1.64 -3.67
N MET A 296 -31.21 -0.33 -3.48
CA MET A 296 -32.31 0.63 -3.57
C MET A 296 -32.66 0.79 -5.05
N PHE A 297 -33.71 0.12 -5.54
CA PHE A 297 -34.53 0.69 -6.61
C PHE A 297 -35.99 0.25 -6.46
N SER A 298 -36.82 1.28 -6.53
CA SER A 298 -38.27 1.34 -6.52
C SER A 298 -38.96 0.45 -7.55
N GLU A 299 -40.08 -0.16 -7.16
CA GLU A 299 -41.27 -0.26 -8.02
C GLU A 299 -42.51 -0.21 -7.11
N LEU A 300 -43.07 1.00 -6.95
CA LEU A 300 -44.47 1.20 -6.64
C LEU A 300 -45.22 1.13 -7.96
N ARG A 301 -46.19 0.23 -8.06
CA ARG A 301 -47.22 0.21 -9.10
C ARG A 301 -48.57 0.42 -8.45
#